data_AF-S7I876-F1
#
_entry.id   AF-S7I876-F1
#
_cell.length_a   1.000
_cell.length_b   1.000
_cell.length_c   1.000
_cell.angle_alpha   90.00
_cell.angle_beta   90.00
_cell.angle_gamma   90.00
#
_symmetry.space_group_name_H-M   'P 1'
#
loop_
_entity.id
_entity.type
_entity.pdbx_description
1 polymer ?
#
loop_
_entity_poly.entity_id
_entity_poly.type
_entity_poly.pdbx_seq_one_letter_code
_entity_poly.pdbx_strand_id
1 'polypeptide(L)'
;MTDYTKEQRYQENQILEHAAEILAHRYVRGDALTNPDATKEYIRCKLGAYEREVFALLLLDNQNRLIEFKELFHGTIDAASVYPREVVKVVLEANAAAVILAHNHPSGDSTPSQADRRITERLKDALTLVDVRVLDHIVVGKDSVSFAERGWL
;
A
#
# COMPACT_ATOMS: atom_id res chain seq x y z
N MET A 1 6.38 26.44 21.56
CA MET A 1 7.05 26.29 20.25
C MET A 1 6.79 24.92 19.60
N THR A 2 6.03 24.02 20.23
CA THR A 2 5.79 22.63 19.80
C THR A 2 4.47 22.41 19.03
N ASP A 3 3.51 23.35 19.11
CA ASP A 3 2.21 23.24 18.40
C ASP A 3 2.28 23.70 16.94
N TYR A 4 3.12 24.67 16.62
CA TYR A 4 3.19 25.26 15.27
C TYR A 4 3.61 24.23 14.21
N THR A 5 4.52 23.32 14.56
CA THR A 5 5.00 22.25 13.67
C THR A 5 3.98 21.13 13.50
N LYS A 6 3.12 20.91 14.51
CA LYS A 6 2.03 19.92 14.44
C LYS A 6 0.89 20.40 13.56
N GLU A 7 0.49 21.66 13.71
CA GLU A 7 -0.55 22.30 12.90
C GLU A 7 -0.14 22.30 11.41
N GLN A 8 1.12 22.64 11.13
CA GLN A 8 1.64 22.63 9.77
C GLN A 8 1.66 21.22 9.17
N ARG A 9 2.14 20.20 9.91
CA ARG A 9 2.10 18.79 9.45
C ARG A 9 0.67 18.30 9.23
N TYR A 10 -0.28 18.73 10.06
CA TYR A 10 -1.68 18.39 9.88
C TYR A 10 -2.23 18.96 8.57
N GLN A 11 -1.94 20.22 8.25
CA GLN A 11 -2.31 20.84 6.99
C GLN A 11 -1.63 20.16 5.78
N GLU A 12 -0.35 19.84 5.88
CA GLU A 12 0.39 19.10 4.84
C GLU A 12 -0.25 17.72 4.57
N ASN A 13 -0.63 16.98 5.62
CA ASN A 13 -1.30 15.68 5.49
C ASN A 13 -2.69 15.81 4.83
N GLN A 14 -3.45 16.86 5.16
CA GLN A 14 -4.74 17.13 4.51
C GLN A 14 -4.55 17.40 3.01
N ILE A 15 -3.52 18.15 2.64
CA ILE A 15 -3.19 18.41 1.22
C ILE A 15 -2.82 17.12 0.50
N LEU A 16 -2.00 16.27 1.13
CA LEU A 16 -1.61 14.97 0.56
C LEU A 16 -2.80 14.03 0.40
N GLU A 17 -3.73 14.00 1.35
CA GLU A 17 -4.95 13.21 1.26
C GLU A 17 -5.82 13.69 0.09
N HIS A 18 -6.06 15.00 -0.05
CA HIS A 18 -6.80 15.54 -1.19
C HIS A 18 -6.09 15.29 -2.52
N ALA A 19 -4.76 15.37 -2.56
CA ALA A 19 -3.99 15.02 -3.75
C ALA A 19 -4.19 13.53 -4.10
N ALA A 20 -4.18 12.64 -3.11
CA ALA A 20 -4.46 11.21 -3.29
C ALA A 20 -5.89 10.99 -3.82
N GLU A 21 -6.89 11.70 -3.30
CA GLU A 21 -8.28 11.64 -3.80
C GLU A 21 -8.38 12.11 -5.26
N ILE A 22 -7.69 13.19 -5.64
CA ILE A 22 -7.65 13.69 -7.01
C ILE A 22 -6.98 12.67 -7.94
N LEU A 23 -5.83 12.12 -7.54
CA LEU A 23 -5.14 11.07 -8.28
C LEU A 23 -6.04 9.84 -8.42
N ALA A 24 -6.73 9.46 -7.35
CA ALA A 24 -7.66 8.34 -7.37
C ALA A 24 -8.78 8.60 -8.37
N HIS A 25 -9.43 9.76 -8.33
CA HIS A 25 -10.48 10.13 -9.27
C HIS A 25 -10.02 10.21 -10.72
N ARG A 26 -8.77 10.64 -10.96
CA ARG A 26 -8.25 10.85 -12.30
C ARG A 26 -7.70 9.59 -12.96
N TYR A 27 -7.18 8.65 -12.17
CA TYR A 27 -6.39 7.53 -12.68
C TYR A 27 -6.73 6.16 -12.07
N VAL A 28 -7.62 6.09 -11.08
CA VAL A 28 -7.82 4.88 -10.28
C VAL A 28 -9.30 4.51 -10.09
N ARG A 29 -10.20 5.49 -10.12
CA ARG A 29 -11.64 5.34 -9.86
C ARG A 29 -12.39 5.39 -11.19
N GLY A 30 -12.77 4.22 -11.69
CA GLY A 30 -13.45 4.06 -12.98
C GLY A 30 -12.55 3.51 -14.09
N ASP A 31 -11.26 3.83 -14.03
CA ASP A 31 -10.22 3.25 -14.88
C ASP A 31 -9.39 2.20 -14.12
N ALA A 32 -8.89 1.21 -14.85
CA ALA A 32 -8.02 0.18 -14.30
C ALA A 32 -6.69 0.80 -13.85
N LEU A 33 -6.12 0.31 -12.74
CA LEU A 33 -4.74 0.63 -12.34
C LEU A 33 -3.76 0.01 -13.35
N THR A 34 -3.57 0.68 -14.49
CA THR A 34 -2.71 0.22 -15.58
C THR A 34 -1.41 1.01 -15.70
N ASN A 35 -1.27 2.09 -14.92
CA ASN A 35 -0.06 2.90 -14.87
C ASN A 35 0.64 2.72 -13.51
N PRO A 36 1.73 1.93 -13.46
CA PRO A 36 2.50 1.70 -12.24
C PRO A 36 3.00 2.98 -11.57
N ASP A 37 3.36 4.01 -12.34
CA ASP A 37 3.85 5.27 -11.78
C ASP A 37 2.73 6.04 -11.08
N ALA A 38 1.54 6.09 -11.68
CA ALA A 38 0.37 6.70 -11.04
C ALA A 38 -0.03 5.95 -9.77
N THR A 39 0.06 4.61 -9.77
CA THR A 39 -0.17 3.78 -8.58
C THR A 39 0.84 4.09 -7.49
N LYS A 40 2.14 4.15 -7.81
CA LYS A 40 3.21 4.50 -6.88
C LYS A 40 3.01 5.91 -6.30
N GLU A 41 2.64 6.90 -7.10
CA GLU A 41 2.35 8.25 -6.64
C GLU A 41 1.15 8.30 -5.69
N TYR A 42 0.05 7.62 -6.04
CA TYR A 42 -1.12 7.51 -5.18
C TYR A 42 -0.75 6.91 -3.81
N ILE A 43 -0.03 5.79 -3.81
CA ILE A 43 0.40 5.11 -2.59
C ILE A 43 1.35 6.01 -1.77
N ARG A 44 2.26 6.74 -2.43
CA ARG A 44 3.16 7.69 -1.76
C ARG A 44 2.39 8.84 -1.10
N CYS A 45 1.35 9.38 -1.74
CA CYS A 45 0.49 10.39 -1.11
C CYS A 45 -0.23 9.85 0.13
N LYS A 46 -0.67 8.57 0.10
CA LYS A 46 -1.35 7.93 1.22
C LYS A 46 -0.42 7.55 2.37
N LEU A 47 0.77 7.00 2.07
CA LEU A 47 1.64 6.38 3.07
C LEU A 47 2.89 7.19 3.43
N GLY A 48 3.36 8.08 2.54
CA GLY A 48 4.67 8.72 2.65
C GLY A 48 4.84 9.67 3.85
N ALA A 49 3.75 10.17 4.42
CA ALA A 49 3.77 11.09 5.55
C ALA A 49 3.72 10.40 6.93
N TYR A 50 3.54 9.08 6.98
CA TYR A 50 3.48 8.37 8.26
C TYR A 50 4.87 8.30 8.92
N GLU A 51 4.94 8.73 10.18
CA GLU A 51 6.16 8.66 11.01
C GLU A 51 6.45 7.25 11.57
N ARG A 52 5.53 6.31 11.34
CA ARG A 52 5.64 4.88 11.67
C ARG A 52 5.38 4.06 10.42
N GLU A 53 5.89 2.84 10.39
CA GLU A 53 5.56 1.91 9.32
C GLU A 53 4.06 1.58 9.38
N VAL A 54 3.42 1.59 8.21
CA VAL A 54 2.01 1.26 8.00
C VAL A 54 1.94 0.31 6.83
N PHE A 55 1.35 -0.87 7.02
CA PHE A 55 1.07 -1.82 5.95
C PHE A 55 -0.39 -1.71 5.53
N ALA A 56 -0.59 -1.58 4.23
CA ALA A 56 -1.87 -1.35 3.61
C ALA A 56 -2.07 -2.24 2.38
N LEU A 57 -3.34 -2.35 1.98
CA LEU A 57 -3.80 -3.05 0.79
C LEU A 57 -4.53 -2.07 -0.13
N LEU A 58 -4.26 -2.18 -1.42
CA LEU A 58 -5.17 -1.69 -2.45
C LEU A 58 -5.99 -2.88 -2.89
N LEU A 59 -7.29 -2.85 -2.62
CA LEU A 59 -8.24 -3.90 -2.91
C LEU A 59 -8.83 -3.65 -4.30
N LEU A 60 -8.68 -4.60 -5.23
CA LEU A 60 -9.00 -4.40 -6.64
C LEU A 60 -10.06 -5.37 -7.14
N ASP A 61 -10.89 -4.92 -8.07
CA ASP A 61 -11.83 -5.77 -8.80
C ASP A 61 -11.15 -6.59 -9.92
N ASN A 62 -11.93 -7.39 -10.65
CA ASN A 62 -11.42 -8.20 -11.77
C ASN A 62 -10.85 -7.38 -12.94
N GLN A 63 -11.21 -6.10 -13.04
CA GLN A 63 -10.69 -5.16 -14.03
C GLN A 63 -9.54 -4.32 -13.48
N ASN A 64 -8.98 -4.70 -12.32
CA ASN A 64 -7.91 -3.99 -11.61
C ASN A 64 -8.31 -2.54 -11.23
N ARG A 65 -9.60 -2.26 -11.02
CA ARG A 65 -10.07 -0.97 -10.50
C ARG A 65 -10.04 -0.99 -8.97
N LEU A 66 -9.67 0.13 -8.36
CA LEU A 66 -9.65 0.23 -6.90
C LEU A 66 -11.06 0.20 -6.32
N ILE A 67 -11.30 -0.78 -5.45
CA ILE A 67 -12.48 -0.88 -4.60
C ILE A 67 -12.26 0.00 -3.37
N GLU A 68 -11.17 -0.25 -2.63
CA GLU A 68 -10.84 0.43 -1.38
C GLU A 68 -9.32 0.38 -1.13
N PHE A 69 -8.79 1.44 -0.50
CA PHE A 69 -7.46 1.44 0.11
C PHE A 69 -7.61 1.18 1.61
N LYS A 70 -6.93 0.17 2.14
CA LYS A 70 -7.08 -0.28 3.53
C LYS A 70 -5.76 -0.36 4.28
N GLU A 71 -5.62 0.43 5.34
CA GLU A 71 -4.52 0.29 6.30
C GLU A 71 -4.85 -0.84 7.30
N LEU A 72 -3.90 -1.73 7.58
CA LEU A 72 -4.12 -2.92 8.42
C LEU A 72 -3.21 -3.00 9.64
N PHE A 73 -1.94 -2.64 9.49
CA PHE A 73 -0.95 -2.80 10.56
C PHE A 73 -0.16 -1.51 10.71
N HIS A 74 0.11 -1.12 11.96
CA HIS A 74 0.86 0.08 12.31
C HIS A 74 1.96 -0.25 13.31
N GLY A 75 3.14 0.35 13.15
CA GLY A 75 4.33 0.06 13.96
C GLY A 75 5.32 -0.81 13.20
N THR A 76 6.43 -1.22 13.82
CA THR A 76 7.48 -1.97 13.13
C THR A 76 6.94 -3.24 12.49
N ILE A 77 7.11 -3.36 11.18
CA ILE A 77 6.58 -4.42 10.36
C ILE A 77 7.68 -5.44 10.15
N ASP A 78 7.66 -6.47 10.98
CA ASP A 78 8.44 -7.67 10.76
C ASP A 78 7.54 -8.80 10.24
N ALA A 79 8.15 -9.91 9.84
CA ALA A 79 7.40 -11.04 9.30
C ALA A 79 6.40 -11.68 10.27
N ALA A 80 6.47 -11.35 11.56
CA ALA A 80 5.57 -11.86 12.59
C ALA A 80 4.37 -10.94 12.83
N SER A 81 4.43 -9.67 12.45
CA SER A 81 3.36 -8.69 12.72
C SER A 81 2.26 -8.63 11.67
N VAL A 82 2.50 -9.15 10.45
CA VAL A 82 1.51 -9.25 9.38
C VAL A 82 0.91 -10.66 9.33
N TYR A 83 -0.37 -10.78 9.71
CA TYR A 83 -1.07 -12.06 9.78
C TYR A 83 -1.88 -12.34 8.50
N PRO A 84 -1.58 -13.41 7.73
CA PRO A 84 -2.32 -13.72 6.50
C PRO A 84 -3.82 -13.86 6.69
N ARG A 85 -4.28 -14.38 7.83
CA ARG A 85 -5.72 -14.53 8.14
C ARG A 85 -6.47 -13.19 8.15
N GLU A 86 -5.84 -12.11 8.63
CA GLU A 86 -6.48 -10.79 8.69
C GLU A 86 -6.52 -10.17 7.28
N VAL A 87 -5.46 -10.36 6.50
CA VAL A 87 -5.41 -9.96 5.09
C VAL A 87 -6.48 -10.70 4.27
N VAL A 88 -6.58 -12.03 4.40
CA VAL A 88 -7.58 -12.85 3.71
C VAL A 88 -8.99 -12.41 4.07
N LYS A 89 -9.27 -12.16 5.36
CA LYS A 89 -10.58 -11.67 5.81
C LYS A 89 -10.96 -10.37 5.10
N VAL A 90 -10.07 -9.38 5.09
CA VAL A 90 -10.30 -8.05 4.49
C VAL A 90 -10.54 -8.16 2.97
N VAL A 91 -9.73 -8.98 2.30
CA VAL A 91 -9.83 -9.21 0.86
C VAL A 91 -11.17 -9.85 0.49
N LEU A 92 -11.60 -10.86 1.24
CA LEU A 92 -12.87 -11.54 1.01
C LEU A 92 -14.07 -10.64 1.34
N GLU A 93 -14.01 -9.86 2.43
CA GLU A 93 -15.05 -8.89 2.79
C GLU A 93 -15.26 -7.84 1.70
N ALA A 94 -14.18 -7.39 1.05
CA ALA A 94 -14.23 -6.43 -0.04
C ALA A 94 -14.59 -7.05 -1.40
N ASN A 95 -14.73 -8.38 -1.50
CA ASN A 95 -14.85 -9.13 -2.76
C ASN A 95 -13.74 -8.77 -3.77
N ALA A 96 -12.52 -8.54 -3.27
CA ALA A 96 -11.39 -8.19 -4.11
C ALA A 96 -10.91 -9.41 -4.90
N ALA A 97 -10.68 -9.23 -6.20
CA ALA A 97 -10.11 -10.25 -7.08
C ALA A 97 -8.58 -10.16 -7.17
N ALA A 98 -8.02 -9.03 -6.76
CA ALA A 98 -6.59 -8.81 -6.71
C ALA A 98 -6.23 -7.77 -5.66
N VAL A 99 -4.96 -7.76 -5.24
CA VAL A 99 -4.42 -6.77 -4.32
C VAL A 99 -3.07 -6.25 -4.78
N ILE A 100 -2.78 -5.01 -4.39
CA ILE A 100 -1.41 -4.50 -4.29
C ILE A 100 -1.11 -4.30 -2.82
N LEU A 101 -0.02 -4.90 -2.35
CA LEU A 101 0.49 -4.71 -1.00
C LEU A 101 1.29 -3.40 -0.97
N ALA A 102 1.26 -2.68 0.14
CA ALA A 102 2.09 -1.49 0.30
C ALA A 102 2.51 -1.26 1.75
N HIS A 103 3.70 -0.73 1.95
CA HIS A 103 4.08 -0.14 3.23
C HIS A 103 5.08 0.99 3.07
N ASN A 104 5.18 1.87 4.08
CA ASN A 104 6.21 2.90 4.14
C ASN A 104 7.36 2.51 5.09
N HIS A 105 8.56 2.99 4.77
CA HIS A 105 9.70 3.05 5.67
C HIS A 105 9.88 4.52 6.12
N PRO A 106 9.63 4.87 7.39
CA PRO A 106 9.82 6.22 7.92
C PRO A 106 11.25 6.75 7.82
N SER A 107 12.23 5.85 7.68
CA SER A 107 13.63 6.21 7.41
C SER A 107 13.82 6.95 6.08
N GLY A 108 12.86 6.80 5.15
CA GLY A 108 12.91 7.30 3.79
C GLY A 108 13.71 6.43 2.82
N ASP A 109 14.32 5.33 3.26
CA ASP A 109 14.95 4.34 2.38
C ASP A 109 13.91 3.33 1.90
N SER A 110 13.63 3.30 0.60
CA SER A 110 12.66 2.39 -0.02
C SER A 110 13.25 1.02 -0.36
N THR A 111 14.49 0.73 0.03
CA THR A 111 15.12 -0.58 -0.19
C THR A 111 14.38 -1.67 0.60
N PRO A 112 13.78 -2.67 -0.06
CA PRO A 112 13.05 -3.71 0.65
C PRO A 112 13.99 -4.63 1.42
N SER A 113 13.61 -4.94 2.65
CA SER A 113 14.29 -5.87 3.55
C SER A 113 14.01 -7.34 3.19
N GLN A 114 14.71 -8.26 3.86
CA GLN A 114 14.35 -9.69 3.76
C GLN A 114 12.99 -10.00 4.40
N ALA A 115 12.57 -9.24 5.41
CA ALA A 115 11.27 -9.43 6.04
C ALA A 115 10.16 -9.13 5.05
N ASP A 116 10.30 -8.06 4.26
CA ASP A 116 9.32 -7.67 3.24
C ASP A 116 9.12 -8.76 2.20
N ARG A 117 10.22 -9.38 1.73
CA ARG A 117 10.15 -10.52 0.80
C ARG A 117 9.40 -11.71 1.39
N ARG A 118 9.73 -12.10 2.62
CA ARG A 118 9.08 -13.23 3.29
C ARG A 118 7.59 -12.99 3.53
N ILE A 119 7.22 -11.76 3.93
CA ILE A 119 5.81 -11.37 4.08
C ILE A 119 5.09 -11.43 2.73
N THR A 120 5.71 -10.90 1.69
CA THR A 120 5.15 -10.91 0.32
C THR A 120 4.86 -12.33 -0.14
N GLU A 121 5.84 -13.22 -0.05
CA GLU A 121 5.70 -14.64 -0.44
C GLU A 121 4.59 -15.32 0.37
N ARG A 122 4.60 -15.17 1.70
CA ARG A 122 3.60 -15.77 2.59
C ARG A 122 2.18 -15.28 2.29
N LEU A 123 2.01 -13.99 1.98
CA LEU A 123 0.72 -13.42 1.62
C LEU A 123 0.28 -13.85 0.23
N LYS A 124 1.19 -13.90 -0.74
CA LYS A 124 0.92 -14.41 -2.09
C LYS A 124 0.42 -15.85 -2.03
N ASP A 125 1.09 -16.72 -1.28
CA ASP A 125 0.69 -18.12 -1.12
C ASP A 125 -0.71 -18.22 -0.50
N ALA A 126 -0.97 -17.47 0.58
CA ALA A 126 -2.27 -17.49 1.26
C ALA A 126 -3.42 -16.97 0.39
N LEU A 127 -3.19 -15.88 -0.36
CA LEU A 127 -4.20 -15.26 -1.22
C LEU A 127 -4.48 -16.09 -2.48
N THR A 128 -3.46 -16.79 -2.99
CA THR A 128 -3.63 -17.71 -4.12
C THR A 128 -4.60 -18.85 -3.78
N LEU A 129 -4.63 -19.33 -2.53
CA LEU A 129 -5.56 -20.39 -2.10
C LEU A 129 -7.04 -19.97 -2.11
N VAL A 130 -7.32 -18.67 -2.20
CA VAL A 130 -8.68 -18.11 -2.26
C VAL A 130 -8.91 -17.34 -3.58
N ASP A 131 -8.13 -17.68 -4.62
CA ASP A 131 -8.24 -17.12 -5.98
C ASP A 131 -8.03 -15.59 -6.07
N VAL A 132 -7.22 -15.01 -5.16
CA VAL A 132 -6.88 -13.59 -5.15
C VAL A 132 -5.44 -13.39 -5.59
N ARG A 133 -5.24 -12.55 -6.61
CA ARG A 133 -3.92 -12.27 -7.18
C ARG A 133 -3.20 -11.18 -6.39
N VAL A 134 -1.93 -11.38 -6.07
CA VAL A 134 -1.05 -10.28 -5.62
C VAL A 134 -0.36 -9.71 -6.84
N LEU A 135 -0.73 -8.48 -7.25
CA LEU A 135 -0.20 -7.85 -8.47
C LEU A 135 1.14 -7.17 -8.22
N ASP A 136 1.32 -6.58 -7.03
CA ASP A 136 2.54 -5.90 -6.67
C ASP A 136 2.70 -5.80 -5.15
N HIS A 137 3.91 -5.45 -4.72
CA HIS A 137 4.22 -4.93 -3.40
C HIS A 137 5.06 -3.65 -3.53
N ILE A 138 4.50 -2.52 -3.09
CA ILE A 138 5.15 -1.21 -3.16
C ILE A 138 5.73 -0.81 -1.79
N VAL A 139 7.04 -0.56 -1.76
CA VAL A 139 7.73 0.01 -0.59
C VAL A 139 7.91 1.51 -0.80
N VAL A 140 7.42 2.31 0.15
CA VAL A 140 7.46 3.78 0.11
C VAL A 140 8.55 4.31 1.03
N GLY A 141 9.54 4.99 0.46
CA GLY A 141 10.48 5.86 1.15
C GLY A 141 10.39 7.27 0.58
N LYS A 142 11.52 7.94 0.35
CA LYS A 142 11.58 9.18 -0.45
C LYS A 142 11.12 8.93 -1.90
N ASP A 143 11.57 7.80 -2.42
CA ASP A 143 11.11 7.20 -3.68
C ASP A 143 10.29 5.94 -3.37
N SER A 144 9.73 5.31 -4.39
CA SER A 144 8.98 4.05 -4.24
C SER A 144 9.62 2.93 -5.04
N VAL A 145 9.53 1.71 -4.50
CA VAL A 145 10.05 0.49 -5.13
C VAL A 145 8.92 -0.51 -5.32
N SER A 146 8.77 -1.00 -6.55
CA SER A 146 7.87 -2.10 -6.90
C SER A 146 8.61 -3.44 -6.90
N PHE A 147 7.98 -4.46 -6.31
CA PHE A 147 8.47 -5.83 -6.37
C PHE A 147 8.25 -6.44 -7.76
N ALA A 148 7.13 -6.12 -8.40
CA ALA A 148 6.83 -6.59 -9.76
C ALA A 148 7.83 -6.03 -10.78
N GLU A 149 8.15 -4.72 -10.73
CA GLU A 149 9.17 -4.09 -11.60
C GLU A 149 10.57 -4.70 -11.38
N ARG A 150 10.84 -5.23 -10.18
CA ARG A 150 12.10 -5.93 -9.85
C ARG A 150 12.10 -7.41 -10.19
N GLY A 151 10.98 -7.97 -10.64
CA GLY A 151 10.83 -9.40 -10.94
C GLY A 151 10.87 -10.30 -9.69
N TRP A 152 10.40 -9.79 -8.54
CA TRP A 152 10.38 -10.52 -7.26
C TRP A 152 9.00 -11.10 -6.91
N LEU A 153 8.02 -10.98 -7.81
CA LEU A 153 6.67 -11.51 -7.69
C LEU A 153 6.37 -12.52 -8.80
#